data_AF-W9ZL66-F1
#
_entry.id   AF-W9ZL66-F1
#
_cell.length_a   1.000
_cell.length_b   1.000
_cell.length_c   1.000
_cell.angle_alpha   90.00
_cell.angle_beta   90.00
_cell.angle_gamma   90.00
#
_symmetry.space_group_name_H-M   'P 1'
#
loop_
_entity.id
_entity.type
_entity.pdbx_description
1 polymer ?
#
loop_
_entity_poly.entity_id
_entity_poly.type
_entity_poly.pdbx_seq_one_letter_code
_entity_poly.pdbx_strand_id
1 'polypeptide(L)'
;MAFEIYTGSWTDWSRGSVLGATITLSSRDASLLLAFIAAFVTVIAVRLWVIVCFTVHQILSTNGKHDGLYYQRQVILRNTKSAPAAAWLFLQQAWYWRGIAISAVTRTIPWALFCVCYFLGFTVLAVFSSQISDSASEFRLLRSPNCGIQMPLENLGKPTFDNFRASTYAKECYQNTNSILCNSLSVSDLPRTNASVDCLFHKSICLGTPAFKM
;
A
#
# COMPACT_ATOMS: atom_id res chain seq x y z
N MET A 1 27.29 -2.08 13.76
CA MET A 1 27.01 -2.89 12.56
C MET A 1 26.07 -2.09 11.69
N ALA A 2 26.47 -1.73 10.47
CA ALA A 2 25.60 -0.99 9.56
C ALA A 2 24.74 -2.00 8.78
N PHE A 3 23.42 -1.88 8.89
CA PHE A 3 22.47 -2.63 8.08
C PHE A 3 22.08 -1.78 6.88
N GLU A 4 22.02 -2.37 5.70
CA GLU A 4 21.55 -1.70 4.48
C GLU A 4 20.14 -2.17 4.14
N ILE A 5 19.34 -1.32 3.52
CA ILE A 5 18.01 -1.71 3.02
C ILE A 5 18.21 -2.50 1.74
N TYR A 6 17.66 -3.71 1.66
CA TYR A 6 17.66 -4.50 0.45
C TYR A 6 16.75 -3.83 -0.61
N THR A 7 17.33 -3.46 -1.74
CA THR A 7 16.60 -3.03 -2.93
C THR A 7 16.49 -4.18 -3.92
N GLY A 8 15.27 -4.52 -4.33
CA GLY A 8 14.99 -5.67 -5.20
C GLY A 8 13.68 -6.35 -4.82
N SER A 9 13.37 -7.46 -5.50
CA SER A 9 12.21 -8.29 -5.21
C SER A 9 12.47 -9.20 -4.03
N TRP A 10 11.50 -9.29 -3.13
CA TRP A 10 11.48 -10.22 -1.99
C TRP A 10 10.04 -10.53 -1.60
N THR A 11 9.84 -11.53 -0.73
CA THR A 11 8.51 -11.93 -0.28
C THR A 11 8.38 -11.72 1.21
N ASP A 12 7.41 -10.92 1.62
CA ASP A 12 6.94 -10.86 3.00
C ASP A 12 6.08 -12.10 3.30
N TRP A 13 6.72 -13.12 3.86
CA TRP A 13 6.05 -14.37 4.19
C TRP A 13 4.93 -14.23 5.23
N SER A 14 4.86 -13.12 5.98
CA SER A 14 3.74 -12.85 6.88
C SER A 14 2.42 -12.62 6.12
N ARG A 15 2.51 -12.14 4.87
CA ARG A 15 1.36 -11.92 3.96
C ARG A 15 1.18 -13.07 2.95
N GLY A 16 1.98 -14.13 3.06
CA GLY A 16 1.98 -15.27 2.15
C GLY A 16 2.69 -15.01 0.82
N SER A 17 2.71 -16.02 -0.06
CA SER A 17 3.51 -16.00 -1.29
C SER A 17 3.04 -15.01 -2.35
N VAL A 18 1.74 -14.70 -2.38
CA VAL A 18 1.12 -13.86 -3.42
C VAL A 18 1.02 -12.40 -2.96
N LEU A 19 0.32 -12.14 -1.84
CA LEU A 19 0.15 -10.78 -1.31
C LEU A 19 1.42 -10.23 -0.66
N GLY A 20 2.38 -11.09 -0.32
CA GLY A 20 3.68 -10.70 0.21
C GLY A 20 4.73 -10.37 -0.84
N ALA A 21 4.47 -10.60 -2.13
CA ALA A 21 5.42 -10.30 -3.20
C ALA A 21 5.67 -8.79 -3.27
N THR A 22 6.84 -8.36 -2.81
CA THR A 22 7.18 -6.95 -2.59
C THR A 22 8.44 -6.60 -3.38
N ILE A 23 8.49 -5.40 -3.94
CA ILE A 23 9.70 -4.84 -4.55
C ILE A 23 10.09 -3.56 -3.81
N THR A 24 11.32 -3.53 -3.30
CA THR A 24 11.87 -2.34 -2.66
C THR A 24 12.73 -1.57 -3.68
N LEU A 25 12.39 -0.30 -3.89
CA LEU A 25 13.03 0.59 -4.86
C LEU A 25 13.58 1.83 -4.15
N SER A 26 14.50 2.54 -4.81
CA SER A 26 14.90 3.88 -4.39
C SER A 26 13.70 4.83 -4.47
N SER A 27 13.72 5.93 -3.71
CA SER A 27 12.63 6.92 -3.75
C SER A 27 12.43 7.47 -5.17
N ARG A 28 13.52 7.69 -5.92
CA ARG A 28 13.47 8.18 -7.31
C ARG A 28 12.81 7.17 -8.25
N ASP A 29 13.23 5.91 -8.20
CA ASP A 29 12.73 4.87 -9.10
C ASP A 29 11.28 4.51 -8.77
N ALA A 30 10.92 4.53 -7.48
CA ALA A 30 9.54 4.35 -7.03
C ALA A 30 8.62 5.45 -7.60
N SER A 31 9.03 6.72 -7.55
CA SER A 31 8.26 7.81 -8.15
C SER A 31 8.09 7.67 -9.66
N LEU A 32 9.14 7.23 -10.37
CA LEU A 32 9.07 6.96 -11.81
C LEU A 32 8.11 5.81 -12.14
N LEU A 33 8.18 4.72 -11.37
CA LEU A 33 7.29 3.58 -11.53
C LEU A 33 5.82 3.97 -11.27
N LEU A 34 5.55 4.74 -10.21
CA LEU A 34 4.21 5.24 -9.92
C LEU A 34 3.68 6.15 -11.03
N ALA A 35 4.50 7.08 -11.53
CA ALA A 35 4.12 7.94 -12.64
C ALA A 35 3.82 7.12 -13.91
N PHE A 36 4.63 6.09 -14.20
CA PHE A 36 4.39 5.17 -15.29
C PHE A 36 3.07 4.41 -15.14
N ILE A 37 2.77 3.86 -13.95
CA ILE A 37 1.51 3.14 -13.69
C ILE A 37 0.32 4.07 -13.88
N ALA A 38 0.38 5.29 -13.32
CA ALA A 38 -0.69 6.28 -13.48
C ALA A 38 -0.94 6.60 -14.97
N ALA A 39 0.11 6.86 -15.74
CA ALA A 39 0.01 7.08 -17.19
C ALA A 39 -0.53 5.84 -17.92
N PHE A 40 -0.07 4.65 -17.57
CA PHE A 40 -0.52 3.40 -18.17
C PHE A 40 -2.02 3.15 -17.93
N VAL A 41 -2.51 3.39 -16.70
CA VAL A 41 -3.94 3.31 -16.38
C VAL A 41 -4.76 4.27 -17.23
N THR A 42 -4.29 5.51 -17.47
CA THR A 42 -4.99 6.44 -18.36
C THR A 42 -5.06 5.96 -19.81
N VAL A 43 -3.99 5.36 -20.33
CA VAL A 43 -3.98 4.77 -21.68
C VAL A 43 -4.98 3.62 -21.75
N ILE A 44 -4.99 2.73 -20.76
CA ILE A 44 -5.97 1.64 -20.68
C ILE A 44 -7.39 2.18 -20.65
N ALA A 45 -7.66 3.21 -19.84
CA ALA A 45 -8.98 3.83 -19.76
C ALA A 45 -9.47 4.32 -21.13
N VAL A 46 -8.62 5.01 -21.90
CA VAL A 46 -8.99 5.49 -23.24
C VAL A 46 -9.27 4.33 -24.20
N ARG A 47 -8.45 3.27 -24.17
CA ARG A 47 -8.64 2.12 -25.07
C ARG A 47 -9.86 1.28 -24.69
N LEU A 48 -10.05 1.03 -23.40
CA LEU A 48 -11.20 0.31 -22.89
C LEU A 48 -12.50 1.05 -23.20
N TRP A 49 -12.51 2.38 -23.10
CA TRP A 49 -13.66 3.19 -23.48
C TRP A 49 -14.08 2.93 -24.94
N VAL A 50 -13.14 2.92 -25.88
CA VAL A 50 -13.42 2.66 -27.30
C VAL A 50 -14.01 1.26 -27.49
N ILE A 51 -13.47 0.25 -26.80
CA ILE A 51 -14.00 -1.12 -26.85
C ILE A 51 -15.44 -1.16 -26.31
N VAL A 52 -15.68 -0.57 -25.14
CA VAL A 52 -17.01 -0.50 -24.52
C VAL A 52 -18.01 0.18 -25.45
N CYS A 53 -17.66 1.34 -26.00
CA CYS A 53 -18.50 2.06 -26.96
C CYS A 53 -18.82 1.21 -28.19
N PHE A 54 -17.82 0.54 -28.76
CA PHE A 54 -18.01 -0.33 -29.90
C PHE A 54 -18.92 -1.51 -29.57
N THR A 55 -18.66 -2.22 -28.48
CA THR A 55 -19.48 -3.36 -28.04
C THR A 55 -20.92 -2.95 -27.79
N VAL A 56 -21.14 -1.83 -27.08
CA VAL A 56 -22.48 -1.29 -26.83
C VAL A 56 -23.16 -0.87 -28.13
N HIS A 57 -22.44 -0.21 -29.05
CA HIS A 57 -22.95 0.14 -30.37
C HIS A 57 -23.44 -1.10 -31.12
N GLN A 58 -22.64 -2.17 -31.15
CA GLN A 58 -23.00 -3.43 -31.82
C GLN A 58 -24.23 -4.09 -31.19
N ILE A 59 -24.28 -4.19 -29.85
CA ILE A 59 -25.41 -4.81 -29.14
C ILE A 59 -26.71 -4.04 -29.36
N LEU A 60 -26.64 -2.71 -29.37
CA LEU A 60 -27.81 -1.86 -29.54
C LEU A 60 -28.19 -1.63 -31.00
N SER A 61 -27.34 -2.03 -31.96
CA SER A 61 -27.58 -1.88 -33.38
C SER A 61 -28.63 -2.90 -33.82
N THR A 62 -29.81 -2.43 -34.20
CA THR A 62 -30.95 -3.24 -34.62
C THR A 62 -31.34 -2.87 -36.04
N ASN A 63 -31.74 -3.87 -36.82
CA ASN A 63 -32.23 -3.66 -38.17
C ASN A 63 -33.69 -3.18 -38.11
N GLY A 64 -33.96 -1.96 -38.57
CA GLY A 64 -35.32 -1.40 -38.57
C GLY A 64 -35.36 0.12 -38.69
N LYS A 65 -36.58 0.65 -38.81
CA LYS A 65 -36.85 2.09 -38.72
C LYS A 65 -36.88 2.49 -37.25
N HIS A 66 -35.99 3.39 -36.86
CA HIS A 66 -35.92 3.92 -35.50
C HIS A 66 -36.10 5.45 -35.50
N ASP A 67 -36.28 6.03 -34.31
CA ASP A 67 -36.40 7.47 -34.14
C ASP A 67 -35.04 8.19 -34.27
N GLY A 68 -35.06 9.52 -34.45
CA GLY A 68 -33.84 10.32 -34.55
C GLY A 68 -32.95 10.22 -33.30
N LEU A 69 -33.55 10.04 -32.12
CA LEU A 69 -32.85 9.86 -30.85
C LEU A 69 -31.97 8.59 -30.86
N TYR A 70 -32.50 7.49 -31.39
CA TYR A 70 -31.74 6.25 -31.56
C TYR A 70 -30.52 6.45 -32.46
N TYR A 71 -30.69 7.05 -33.64
CA TYR A 71 -29.57 7.23 -34.58
C TYR A 71 -28.51 8.18 -34.02
N GLN A 72 -28.90 9.28 -33.36
CA GLN A 72 -27.96 10.16 -32.68
C GLN A 72 -27.16 9.43 -31.59
N ARG A 73 -27.81 8.58 -30.78
CA ARG A 73 -27.11 7.75 -29.81
C ARG A 73 -26.07 6.85 -30.48
N GLN A 74 -26.43 6.19 -31.59
CA GLN A 74 -25.50 5.33 -32.31
C GLN A 74 -24.31 6.12 -32.89
N VAL A 75 -24.54 7.35 -33.38
CA VAL A 75 -23.48 8.24 -33.86
C VAL A 75 -22.54 8.64 -32.72
N ILE A 76 -23.08 8.99 -31.54
CA ILE A 76 -22.28 9.34 -30.37
C ILE A 76 -21.40 8.15 -29.95
N LEU A 77 -21.99 6.95 -29.81
CA LEU A 77 -21.26 5.74 -29.43
C LEU A 77 -20.16 5.36 -30.44
N ARG A 78 -20.41 5.54 -31.75
CA ARG A 78 -19.44 5.19 -32.78
C ARG A 78 -18.28 6.17 -32.91
N ASN A 79 -18.54 7.48 -32.72
CA ASN A 79 -17.56 8.52 -33.05
C ASN A 79 -16.84 9.09 -31.82
N THR A 80 -17.40 8.97 -30.63
CA THR A 80 -16.88 9.68 -29.46
C THR A 80 -15.86 8.84 -28.71
N LYS A 81 -14.58 9.17 -28.89
CA LYS A 81 -13.46 8.45 -28.27
C LYS A 81 -13.14 8.87 -26.83
N SER A 82 -13.92 9.78 -26.26
CA SER A 82 -13.72 10.33 -24.91
C SER A 82 -15.00 10.23 -24.09
N ALA A 83 -14.93 9.58 -22.93
CA ALA A 83 -16.05 9.42 -22.00
C ALA A 83 -16.69 10.76 -21.56
N PRO A 84 -15.93 11.77 -21.10
CA PRO A 84 -16.53 13.06 -20.71
C PRO A 84 -17.15 13.80 -21.91
N ALA A 85 -16.58 13.67 -23.11
CA ALA A 85 -17.19 14.24 -24.31
C ALA A 85 -18.52 13.55 -24.65
N ALA A 86 -18.59 12.22 -24.50
CA ALA A 86 -19.81 11.46 -24.72
C ALA A 86 -20.88 11.82 -23.68
N ALA A 87 -20.50 11.99 -22.41
CA ALA A 87 -21.40 12.46 -21.35
C ALA A 87 -22.03 13.80 -21.74
N TRP A 88 -21.21 14.76 -22.19
CA TRP A 88 -21.69 16.08 -22.61
C TRP A 88 -22.66 15.99 -23.78
N LEU A 89 -22.35 15.17 -24.80
CA LEU A 89 -23.24 14.96 -25.96
C LEU A 89 -24.57 14.31 -25.54
N PHE A 90 -24.56 13.35 -24.62
CA PHE A 90 -25.79 12.73 -24.11
C PHE A 90 -26.63 13.70 -23.26
N LEU A 91 -26.00 14.60 -22.50
CA LEU A 91 -26.71 15.66 -21.78
C LEU A 91 -27.34 16.67 -22.74
N GLN A 92 -26.62 17.10 -23.77
CA GLN A 92 -27.17 17.94 -24.83
C GLN A 92 -28.34 17.24 -25.54
N GLN A 93 -28.18 15.95 -25.85
CA GLN A 93 -29.24 15.15 -26.47
C GLN A 93 -30.49 15.08 -25.55
N ALA A 94 -30.33 14.89 -24.24
CA ALA A 94 -31.43 14.91 -23.28
C ALA A 94 -32.15 16.28 -23.25
N TRP A 95 -31.37 17.37 -23.31
CA TRP A 95 -31.90 18.73 -23.25
C TRP A 95 -32.68 19.12 -24.51
N TYR A 96 -32.08 18.94 -25.69
CA TYR A 96 -32.69 19.37 -26.96
C TYR A 96 -33.90 18.53 -27.35
N TRP A 97 -33.94 17.25 -26.97
CA TRP A 97 -35.09 16.39 -27.23
C TRP A 97 -36.17 16.45 -26.14
N ARG A 98 -36.00 17.30 -25.11
CA ARG A 98 -36.97 17.47 -24.03
C ARG A 98 -38.28 18.05 -24.58
N GLY A 99 -39.32 17.23 -24.61
CA GLY A 99 -40.64 17.59 -25.14
C GLY A 99 -40.85 17.30 -26.62
N ILE A 100 -39.83 16.83 -27.35
CA ILE A 100 -39.95 16.41 -28.76
C ILE A 100 -40.16 14.90 -28.86
N ALA A 101 -39.32 14.11 -28.19
CA ALA A 101 -39.42 12.66 -28.17
C ALA A 101 -40.02 12.16 -26.86
N ILE A 102 -40.88 11.14 -26.96
CA ILE A 102 -41.43 10.44 -25.79
C ILE A 102 -40.27 9.86 -25.00
N SER A 103 -40.27 10.14 -23.68
CA SER A 103 -39.28 9.62 -22.72
C SER A 103 -37.81 9.89 -23.09
N ALA A 104 -37.53 10.96 -23.83
CA ALA A 104 -36.17 11.31 -24.28
C ALA A 104 -35.17 11.34 -23.12
N VAL A 105 -35.53 12.01 -22.02
CA VAL A 105 -34.67 12.19 -20.84
C VAL A 105 -34.38 10.86 -20.15
N THR A 106 -35.37 10.01 -19.92
CA THR A 106 -35.16 8.71 -19.25
C THR A 106 -34.40 7.72 -20.14
N ARG A 107 -34.41 7.92 -21.47
CA ARG A 107 -33.66 7.10 -22.44
C ARG A 107 -32.20 7.53 -22.60
N THR A 108 -31.85 8.79 -22.32
CA THR A 108 -30.49 9.33 -22.52
C THR A 108 -29.71 9.57 -21.23
N ILE A 109 -30.36 10.00 -20.14
CA ILE A 109 -29.69 10.27 -18.84
C ILE A 109 -28.89 9.07 -18.32
N PRO A 110 -29.38 7.81 -18.37
CA PRO A 110 -28.59 6.66 -17.91
C PRO A 110 -27.25 6.52 -18.64
N TRP A 111 -27.20 6.86 -19.94
CA TRP A 111 -25.96 6.84 -20.71
C TRP A 111 -25.00 7.95 -20.29
N ALA A 112 -25.52 9.16 -20.04
CA ALA A 112 -24.71 10.25 -19.51
C ALA A 112 -24.10 9.89 -18.14
N LEU A 113 -24.92 9.31 -17.24
CA LEU A 113 -24.47 8.85 -15.93
C LEU A 113 -23.40 7.76 -16.05
N PHE A 114 -23.59 6.78 -16.95
CA PHE A 114 -22.58 5.75 -17.20
C PHE A 114 -21.24 6.35 -17.64
N CYS A 115 -21.25 7.33 -18.56
CA CYS A 115 -20.03 8.01 -19.02
C CYS A 115 -19.31 8.74 -17.88
N VAL A 116 -20.08 9.42 -17.01
CA VAL A 116 -19.53 10.14 -15.84
C VAL A 116 -18.96 9.16 -14.82
N CYS A 117 -19.70 8.11 -14.47
CA CYS A 117 -19.23 7.07 -13.54
C CYS A 117 -17.98 6.37 -14.06
N TYR A 118 -17.91 6.09 -15.37
CA TYR A 118 -16.73 5.52 -16.01
C TYR A 118 -15.52 6.44 -15.85
N PHE A 119 -15.67 7.72 -16.20
CA PHE A 119 -14.60 8.69 -16.08
C PHE A 119 -14.13 8.83 -14.63
N LEU A 120 -15.06 9.04 -13.69
CA LEU A 120 -14.75 9.17 -12.27
C LEU A 120 -14.07 7.91 -11.73
N GLY A 121 -14.57 6.72 -12.07
CA GLY A 121 -13.97 5.45 -11.66
C GLY A 121 -12.51 5.33 -12.11
N PHE A 122 -12.21 5.65 -13.36
CA PHE A 122 -10.83 5.60 -13.87
C PHE A 122 -9.94 6.70 -13.31
N THR A 123 -10.46 7.90 -13.02
CA THR A 123 -9.70 8.94 -12.33
C THR A 123 -9.33 8.52 -10.91
N VAL A 124 -10.27 7.92 -10.18
CA VAL A 124 -10.02 7.37 -8.85
C VAL A 124 -8.96 6.26 -8.93
N LEU A 125 -9.10 5.30 -9.84
CA LEU A 125 -8.08 4.24 -10.03
C LEU A 125 -6.68 4.80 -10.35
N ALA A 126 -6.60 5.83 -11.19
CA ALA A 126 -5.33 6.48 -11.50
C ALA A 126 -4.71 7.18 -10.27
N VAL A 127 -5.50 7.87 -9.45
CA VAL A 127 -5.04 8.51 -8.20
C VAL A 127 -4.62 7.47 -7.16
N PHE A 128 -5.43 6.43 -6.98
CA PHE A 128 -5.19 5.35 -6.04
C PHE A 128 -4.05 4.42 -6.48
N SER A 129 -3.55 4.53 -7.72
CA SER A 129 -2.34 3.81 -8.14
C SER A 129 -1.12 4.12 -7.25
N SER A 130 -1.09 5.29 -6.61
CA SER A 130 -0.09 5.64 -5.61
C SER A 130 -0.09 4.71 -4.39
N GLN A 131 -1.24 4.13 -4.03
CA GLN A 131 -1.35 3.18 -2.92
C GLN A 131 -0.67 1.83 -3.19
N ILE A 132 -0.36 1.52 -4.46
CA ILE A 132 0.43 0.34 -4.81
C ILE A 132 1.85 0.46 -4.24
N SER A 133 2.35 1.68 -4.06
CA SER A 133 3.52 1.92 -3.24
C SER A 133 3.11 1.88 -1.78
N ASP A 134 3.23 0.70 -1.18
CA ASP A 134 3.21 0.48 0.27
C ASP A 134 4.48 1.09 0.90
N SER A 135 4.71 2.38 0.62
CA SER A 135 5.79 3.21 1.15
C SER A 135 5.76 3.27 2.69
N ALA A 136 4.75 2.66 3.32
CA ALA A 136 4.51 2.57 4.74
C ALA A 136 4.30 1.14 5.27
N SER A 137 4.73 0.06 4.58
CA SER A 137 4.84 -1.21 5.32
C SER A 137 5.87 -1.03 6.45
N GLU A 138 5.54 -1.43 7.67
CA GLU A 138 6.43 -1.33 8.84
C GLU A 138 7.75 -2.09 8.61
N PHE A 139 7.74 -3.05 7.68
CA PHE A 139 8.84 -3.96 7.41
C PHE A 139 9.60 -3.58 6.14
N ARG A 140 10.92 -3.47 6.28
CA ARG A 140 11.86 -3.41 5.16
C ARG A 140 12.83 -4.57 5.32
N LEU A 141 13.12 -5.26 4.21
CA LEU A 141 14.12 -6.31 4.25
C LEU A 141 15.49 -5.65 4.47
N LEU A 142 16.12 -5.95 5.59
CA LEU A 142 17.47 -5.52 5.90
C LEU A 142 18.45 -6.53 5.34
N ARG A 143 19.46 -6.04 4.62
CA ARG A 143 20.62 -6.80 4.18
C ARG A 143 21.81 -6.40 5.05
N SER A 144 22.35 -7.38 5.77
CA SER A 144 23.68 -7.22 6.38
C SER A 144 24.73 -7.61 5.35
N PRO A 145 25.75 -6.78 5.07
CA PRO A 145 26.86 -7.17 4.20
C PRO A 145 27.67 -8.32 4.80
N ASN A 146 27.65 -8.46 6.14
CA ASN A 146 28.35 -9.52 6.87
C ASN A 146 27.32 -10.51 7.46
N CYS A 147 26.49 -11.11 6.62
CA CYS A 147 25.69 -12.25 7.05
C CYS A 147 26.53 -13.53 6.97
N GLY A 148 26.61 -14.25 8.08
CA GLY A 148 27.38 -15.48 8.17
C GLY A 148 27.13 -16.15 9.50
N ILE A 149 27.35 -17.46 9.55
CA ILE A 149 27.44 -18.15 10.82
C ILE A 149 28.75 -17.66 11.44
N GLN A 150 28.67 -16.86 12.50
CA GLN A 150 29.81 -16.62 13.36
C GLN A 150 30.18 -17.96 13.99
N MET A 151 31.06 -18.70 13.33
CA MET A 151 31.77 -19.79 13.96
C MET A 151 32.66 -19.12 15.00
N PRO A 152 32.45 -19.35 16.31
CA PRO A 152 33.31 -18.77 17.32
C PRO A 152 34.71 -19.34 17.07
N LEU A 153 35.62 -18.51 16.58
CA LEU A 153 37.03 -18.80 16.76
C LEU A 153 37.25 -18.57 18.25
N GLU A 154 37.25 -19.68 18.99
CA GLU A 154 37.20 -19.78 20.46
C GLU A 154 35.79 -19.62 21.08
N ASN A 155 35.51 -20.54 22.03
CA ASN A 155 34.28 -20.65 22.82
C ASN A 155 33.90 -19.39 23.64
N LEU A 156 34.62 -18.27 23.48
CA LEU A 156 34.41 -16.98 24.16
C LEU A 156 33.52 -16.01 23.38
N GLY A 157 33.37 -16.17 22.05
CA GLY A 157 32.63 -15.22 21.21
C GLY A 157 31.12 -15.21 21.46
N LYS A 158 30.51 -16.40 21.50
CA LYS A 158 29.07 -16.58 21.76
C LYS A 158 28.65 -16.08 23.14
N PRO A 159 29.28 -16.49 24.26
CA PRO A 159 28.87 -16.01 25.58
C PRO A 159 29.02 -14.50 25.72
N THR A 160 30.07 -13.90 25.16
CA THR A 160 30.25 -12.43 25.20
C THR A 160 29.13 -11.71 24.44
N PHE A 161 28.76 -12.22 23.26
CA PHE A 161 27.68 -11.64 22.45
C PHE A 161 26.31 -11.79 23.12
N ASP A 162 26.01 -12.98 23.66
CA ASP A 162 24.77 -13.24 24.38
C ASP A 162 24.67 -12.37 25.65
N ASN A 163 25.77 -12.21 26.40
CA ASN A 163 25.84 -11.31 27.56
C ASN A 163 25.65 -9.85 27.16
N PHE A 164 26.27 -9.39 26.07
CA PHE A 164 26.11 -8.03 25.59
C PHE A 164 24.65 -7.76 25.22
N ARG A 165 24.03 -8.66 24.44
CA ARG A 165 22.63 -8.56 24.02
C ARG A 165 21.67 -8.59 25.22
N ALA A 166 21.88 -9.49 26.17
CA ALA A 166 21.10 -9.58 27.40
C ALA A 166 21.23 -8.31 28.26
N SER A 167 22.44 -7.75 28.35
CA SER A 167 22.69 -6.52 29.12
C SER A 167 22.00 -5.29 28.52
N THR A 168 22.00 -5.17 27.19
CA THR A 168 21.30 -4.08 26.49
C THR A 168 19.79 -4.23 26.65
N TYR A 169 19.26 -5.45 26.48
CA TYR A 169 17.84 -5.72 26.67
C TYR A 169 17.38 -5.38 28.10
N ALA A 170 18.11 -5.82 29.13
CA ALA A 170 17.77 -5.56 30.52
C ALA A 170 17.76 -4.06 30.85
N LYS A 171 18.71 -3.28 30.30
CA LYS A 171 18.77 -1.82 30.51
C LYS A 171 17.60 -1.10 29.85
N GLU A 172 17.26 -1.48 28.63
CA GLU A 172 16.19 -0.79 27.88
C GLU A 172 14.79 -1.22 28.35
N CYS A 173 14.59 -2.49 28.71
CA CYS A 173 13.25 -3.05 28.90
C CYS A 173 12.80 -3.18 30.36
N TYR A 174 13.70 -3.40 31.33
CA TYR A 174 13.28 -3.61 32.73
C TYR A 174 12.91 -2.33 33.48
N GLN A 175 13.27 -1.15 32.94
CA GLN A 175 12.92 0.15 33.54
C GLN A 175 11.66 0.77 32.92
N ASN A 176 10.77 -0.06 32.34
CA ASN A 176 9.50 0.38 31.76
C ASN A 176 9.65 1.41 30.63
N THR A 177 10.56 1.12 29.68
CA THR A 177 10.74 1.93 28.48
C THR A 177 9.97 1.29 27.33
N ASN A 178 9.17 2.07 26.60
CA ASN A 178 8.45 1.64 25.40
C ASN A 178 9.39 1.45 24.19
N SER A 179 10.46 0.65 24.34
CA SER A 179 11.38 0.32 23.26
C SER A 179 10.81 -0.83 22.42
N ILE A 180 10.91 -0.71 21.10
CA ILE A 180 10.48 -1.73 20.12
C ILE A 180 11.22 -3.07 20.35
N LEU A 181 12.41 -3.02 20.96
CA LEU A 181 13.20 -4.20 21.29
C LEU A 181 12.57 -5.11 22.35
N CYS A 182 11.68 -4.58 23.19
CA CYS A 182 11.16 -5.28 24.37
C CYS A 182 10.12 -6.37 24.06
N ASN A 183 9.67 -6.45 22.80
CA ASN A 183 8.82 -7.54 22.30
C ASN A 183 9.62 -8.65 21.59
N SER A 184 10.96 -8.59 21.61
CA SER A 184 11.80 -9.58 20.92
C SER A 184 11.95 -10.91 21.67
N LEU A 185 11.69 -10.93 22.98
CA LEU A 185 11.72 -12.12 23.82
C LEU A 185 10.29 -12.49 24.25
N SER A 186 10.01 -13.79 24.36
CA SER A 186 8.70 -14.30 24.78
C SER A 186 8.33 -13.91 26.22
N VAL A 187 9.32 -13.52 27.03
CA VAL A 187 9.15 -13.05 28.40
C VAL A 187 9.78 -11.66 28.49
N SER A 188 8.94 -10.65 28.72
CA SER A 188 9.35 -9.25 28.70
C SER A 188 10.14 -8.84 29.93
N ASP A 189 9.76 -9.37 31.10
CA ASP A 189 10.44 -9.15 32.38
C ASP A 189 10.55 -10.47 33.16
N LEU A 190 11.71 -10.66 33.78
CA LEU A 190 11.97 -11.82 34.62
C LEU A 190 11.56 -11.46 36.06
N PRO A 191 10.69 -12.25 36.73
CA PRO A 191 10.25 -11.93 38.08
C PRO A 191 11.46 -11.89 39.02
N ARG A 192 11.82 -10.68 39.48
CA ARG A 192 12.92 -10.45 40.42
C ARG A 192 12.38 -10.10 41.79
N THR A 193 12.78 -10.85 42.80
CA THR A 193 12.57 -10.49 44.21
C THR A 193 13.63 -9.50 44.63
N ASN A 194 13.30 -8.21 44.60
CA ASN A 194 14.21 -7.16 45.07
C ASN A 194 14.19 -7.10 46.60
N ALA A 195 15.17 -7.73 47.25
CA ALA A 195 15.41 -7.53 48.68
C ALA A 195 16.55 -6.52 48.87
N SER A 196 16.25 -5.39 49.50
CA SER A 196 17.28 -4.45 49.96
C SER A 196 18.02 -5.09 51.14
N VAL A 197 19.33 -5.26 51.00
CA VAL A 197 20.18 -5.74 52.07
C VAL A 197 21.20 -4.67 52.44
N ASP A 198 21.52 -4.61 53.72
CA ASP A 198 22.61 -3.77 54.21
C ASP A 198 23.94 -4.24 53.61
N CYS A 199 24.77 -3.28 53.24
CA CYS A 199 26.07 -3.52 52.66
C CYS A 199 26.97 -4.25 53.68
N LEU A 200 27.48 -5.43 53.30
CA LEU A 200 28.30 -6.29 54.18
C LEU A 200 29.70 -5.72 54.49
N PHE A 201 30.08 -4.62 53.83
CA PHE A 201 31.39 -4.00 53.97
C PHE A 201 31.36 -2.79 54.90
N HIS A 202 32.54 -2.31 55.30
CA HIS A 202 32.65 -1.11 56.11
C HIS A 202 32.05 0.11 55.38
N LYS A 203 31.44 1.03 56.13
CA LYS A 203 30.69 2.19 55.61
C LYS A 203 31.49 3.09 54.66
N SER A 204 32.82 3.05 54.72
CA SER A 204 33.71 3.79 53.81
C SER A 204 33.77 3.22 52.39
N ILE A 205 33.35 1.97 52.18
CA ILE A 205 33.38 1.26 50.89
C ILE A 205 31.99 1.23 50.24
N CYS A 206 30.93 1.33 51.06
CA CYS A 206 29.56 1.23 50.58
C CYS A 206 29.12 2.54 49.91
N LEU A 207 28.50 2.41 48.74
CA LEU A 207 27.73 3.50 48.13
C LEU A 207 26.51 3.77 49.01
N GLY A 208 26.09 5.03 49.15
CA GLY A 208 24.96 5.46 50.00
C GLY A 208 23.57 4.95 49.58
N THR A 209 23.52 3.91 48.75
CA THR A 209 22.32 3.22 48.29
C THR A 209 22.36 1.77 48.79
N PRO A 210 21.23 1.23 49.30
CA PRO A 210 21.18 -0.15 49.78
C PRO A 210 21.57 -1.13 48.66
N ALA A 211 22.26 -2.21 49.03
CA ALA A 211 22.66 -3.23 48.08
C ALA A 211 21.44 -4.08 47.69
N PHE A 212 21.38 -4.51 46.43
CA PHE A 212 20.32 -5.39 45.95
C PHE A 212 20.77 -6.84 46.05
N LYS A 213 20.00 -7.66 46.76
CA LYS A 213 20.09 -9.11 46.66
C LYS A 213 19.17 -9.53 45.51
N MET A 214 19.77 -10.02 44.42
CA MET A 214 19.05 -10.65 43.32
C MET A 214 18.69 -12.10 43.66
#